data_AF-A0A8H6SFV5-F1
#
_entry.id   AF-A0A8H6SFV5-F1
#
_cell.length_a   1.000
_cell.length_b   1.000
_cell.length_c   1.000
_cell.angle_alpha   90.00
_cell.angle_beta   90.00
_cell.angle_gamma   90.00
#
_symmetry.space_group_name_H-M   'P 1'
#
loop_
_entity.id
_entity.type
_entity.pdbx_description
1 polymer ?
#
loop_
_entity_poly.entity_id
_entity_poly.type
_entity_poly.pdbx_seq_one_letter_code
_entity_poly.pdbx_strand_id
1 'polypeptide(L)'
;MAIDYLSIPASSVDPELLKDVPSWLRSLCLHKYTACFEGMTWQEMVELDEATLEAKGVVALGARRRLIKMFDNVKQKMGLAPPKTEDSAPTAD
;
A
#
# COMPACT_ATOMS: atom_id res chain seq x y z
N MET A 1 -19.31 6.57 18.14
CA MET A 1 -18.25 5.65 17.67
C MET A 1 -17.64 6.25 16.42
N ALA A 2 -16.75 7.23 16.60
CA ALA A 2 -15.88 7.67 15.51
C ALA A 2 -14.89 6.53 15.33
N ILE A 3 -14.99 5.82 14.20
CA ILE A 3 -13.96 4.83 13.92
C ILE A 3 -12.75 5.63 13.45
N ASP A 4 -11.76 5.75 14.33
CA ASP A 4 -10.44 6.34 14.08
C ASP A 4 -9.65 5.54 13.03
N TYR A 5 -10.21 5.35 11.83
CA TYR A 5 -9.60 4.66 10.69
C TYR A 5 -8.46 5.46 10.03
N LEU A 6 -8.05 6.58 10.61
CA LEU A 6 -7.06 7.51 10.04
C LEU A 6 -5.70 7.53 10.74
N SER A 7 -5.51 6.79 11.84
CA SER A 7 -4.17 6.44 12.29
C SER A 7 -3.93 4.98 11.96
N ILE A 8 -3.60 4.68 10.69
CA ILE A 8 -2.85 3.45 10.43
C ILE A 8 -1.47 3.77 10.99
N PRO A 9 -1.03 3.19 12.11
CA PRO A 9 0.36 3.32 12.49
C PRO A 9 1.14 2.68 11.33
N ALA A 10 1.81 3.52 10.53
CA ALA A 10 2.83 3.12 9.57
C ALA A 10 4.08 2.54 10.29
N SER A 11 3.86 1.95 11.46
CA SER A 11 4.86 1.46 12.39
C SER A 11 5.24 0.07 11.92
N SER A 12 6.26 0.05 11.07
CA SER A 12 6.92 -1.14 10.54
C SER A 12 6.07 -2.00 9.61
N VAL A 13 6.20 -1.73 8.31
CA VAL A 13 6.04 -2.76 7.30
C VAL A 13 7.11 -3.83 7.59
N ASP A 14 6.72 -4.93 8.24
CA ASP A 14 7.63 -6.03 8.51
C ASP A 14 7.83 -6.87 7.23
N PRO A 15 9.07 -7.18 6.86
CA PRO A 15 9.37 -7.95 5.65
C PRO A 15 8.78 -9.37 5.69
N GLU A 16 8.56 -9.93 6.88
CA GLU A 16 7.88 -11.21 7.04
C GLU A 16 6.37 -11.11 6.77
N LEU A 17 5.72 -10.03 7.21
CA LEU A 17 4.30 -9.79 6.95
C LEU A 17 4.00 -9.60 5.47
N LEU A 18 4.95 -9.07 4.68
CA LEU A 18 4.78 -8.92 3.24
C LEU A 18 4.80 -10.26 2.49
N LYS A 19 5.49 -11.27 3.01
CA LYS A 19 5.40 -12.63 2.46
C LYS A 19 3.97 -13.18 2.62
N ASP A 20 3.31 -12.81 3.71
CA ASP A 20 1.92 -13.15 3.98
C ASP A 20 0.96 -12.03 3.56
N VAL A 21 0.70 -11.93 2.24
CA VAL A 21 -0.27 -10.99 1.66
C VAL A 21 -1.61 -10.93 2.42
N PRO A 22 -2.24 -12.05 2.85
CA PRO A 22 -3.48 -12.01 3.63
C PRO A 22 -3.34 -11.29 4.98
N SER A 23 -2.22 -11.51 5.67
CA SER A 23 -1.92 -10.90 6.97
C SER A 23 -1.64 -9.41 6.81
N TRP A 24 -0.88 -9.03 5.78
CA TRP A 24 -0.64 -7.63 5.45
C TRP A 24 -1.92 -6.86 5.12
N LEU A 25 -2.80 -7.42 4.29
CA LEU A 25 -4.10 -6.81 3.96
C LEU A 25 -5.02 -6.71 5.18
N ARG A 26 -4.88 -7.61 6.17
CA ARG A 26 -5.63 -7.55 7.44
C ARG A 26 -5.26 -6.31 8.25
N SER A 27 -3.98 -5.96 8.33
CA SER A 27 -3.49 -4.74 8.98
C SER A 27 -4.00 -3.46 8.31
N LEU A 28 -4.31 -3.53 7.01
CA LEU A 28 -4.90 -2.42 6.25
C LEU A 28 -6.43 -2.36 6.36
N CYS A 29 -7.05 -3.34 7.02
CA CYS A 29 -8.49 -3.62 6.99
C CYS A 29 -9.03 -3.80 5.56
N LEU A 30 -8.19 -4.26 4.64
CA LEU A 30 -8.50 -4.53 3.24
C LEU A 30 -8.60 -6.03 2.95
N HIS A 31 -8.68 -6.87 3.99
CA HIS A 31 -8.78 -8.33 3.91
C HIS A 31 -9.95 -8.85 3.04
N LYS A 32 -10.95 -8.01 2.73
CA LYS A 32 -12.00 -8.33 1.75
C LYS A 32 -11.50 -8.43 0.31
N TYR A 33 -10.39 -7.77 -0.02
CA TYR A 33 -9.80 -7.77 -1.36
C TYR A 33 -8.66 -8.80 -1.49
N THR A 34 -8.37 -9.59 -0.45
CA THR A 34 -7.32 -10.62 -0.51
C THR A 34 -7.53 -11.59 -1.67
N ALA A 35 -8.76 -11.97 -1.95
CA ALA A 35 -9.10 -12.82 -3.10
C ALA A 35 -8.75 -12.18 -4.46
N CYS A 36 -8.74 -10.84 -4.57
CA CYS A 36 -8.34 -10.13 -5.79
C CYS A 36 -6.83 -10.22 -6.07
N PHE A 37 -6.04 -10.54 -5.04
CA PHE A 37 -4.59 -10.64 -5.08
C PHE A 37 -4.10 -12.05 -4.76
N GLU A 38 -5.00 -13.02 -4.72
CA GLU A 38 -4.63 -14.42 -4.52
C GLU A 38 -3.76 -14.90 -5.69
N GLY A 39 -2.65 -15.55 -5.37
CA GLY A 39 -1.65 -15.98 -6.36
C GLY A 39 -0.69 -14.90 -6.86
N MET A 40 -0.80 -13.65 -6.38
CA MET A 40 0.21 -12.61 -6.62
C MET A 40 1.17 -12.47 -5.44
N THR A 41 2.43 -12.23 -5.75
CA THR A 41 3.42 -11.84 -4.75
C THR A 41 3.26 -10.36 -4.38
N TRP A 42 3.70 -9.98 -3.18
CA TRP A 42 3.72 -8.58 -2.77
C TRP A 42 4.56 -7.71 -3.72
N GLN A 43 5.59 -8.28 -4.36
CA GLN A 43 6.46 -7.61 -5.33
C GLN A 43 5.66 -7.21 -6.59
N GLU A 44 4.88 -8.13 -7.14
CA GLU A 44 3.97 -7.84 -8.26
C GLU A 44 2.86 -6.88 -7.85
N MET A 45 2.33 -7.02 -6.61
CA MET A 45 1.31 -6.10 -6.08
C MET A 45 1.79 -4.67 -6.02
N VAL A 46 3.02 -4.42 -5.55
CA VAL A 46 3.51 -3.04 -5.41
C VAL A 46 3.75 -2.38 -6.77
N GLU A 47 3.84 -3.13 -7.85
CA GLU A 47 3.93 -2.63 -9.24
C GLU A 47 2.55 -2.30 -9.85
N LEU A 48 1.44 -2.61 -9.17
CA LEU A 48 0.10 -2.34 -9.70
C LEU A 48 -0.30 -0.87 -9.63
N ASP A 49 -0.91 -0.39 -10.70
CA ASP A 49 -1.50 0.95 -10.81
C ASP A 49 -2.97 0.99 -10.37
N GLU A 50 -3.49 2.21 -10.16
CA GLU A 50 -4.90 2.44 -9.77
C GLU A 50 -5.90 1.82 -10.76
N ALA A 51 -5.59 1.83 -12.06
CA ALA A 51 -6.43 1.23 -13.11
C ALA A 51 -6.48 -0.30 -13.00
N THR A 52 -5.35 -0.93 -12.71
CA THR A 52 -5.26 -2.38 -12.55
C THR A 52 -5.96 -2.83 -11.26
N LEU A 53 -5.86 -2.06 -10.19
CA LEU A 53 -6.60 -2.27 -8.95
C LEU A 53 -8.11 -2.19 -9.17
N GLU A 54 -8.58 -1.23 -9.97
CA GLU A 54 -9.98 -1.12 -10.36
C GLU A 54 -10.45 -2.34 -11.17
N ALA A 55 -9.67 -2.75 -12.18
CA ALA A 55 -9.97 -3.91 -13.00
C ALA A 55 -10.03 -5.22 -12.19
N LYS A 56 -9.24 -5.33 -11.12
CA LYS A 56 -9.25 -6.48 -10.18
C LYS A 56 -10.44 -6.49 -9.22
N GLY A 57 -11.24 -5.42 -9.18
CA GLY A 57 -12.43 -5.32 -8.31
C GLY A 57 -12.31 -4.32 -7.16
N VAL A 58 -11.22 -3.57 -7.05
CA VAL A 58 -11.10 -2.45 -6.10
C VAL A 58 -11.71 -1.18 -6.71
N VAL A 59 -13.04 -1.17 -6.84
CA VAL A 59 -13.77 -0.04 -7.44
C VAL A 59 -13.69 1.25 -6.60
N ALA A 60 -13.54 1.10 -5.28
CA ALA A 60 -13.54 2.22 -4.35
C ALA A 60 -12.27 3.07 -4.48
N LEU A 61 -12.41 4.32 -4.95
CA LEU A 61 -11.31 5.28 -5.14
C LEU A 61 -10.46 5.49 -3.87
N GLY A 62 -11.11 5.57 -2.70
CA GLY A 62 -10.40 5.71 -1.42
C GLY A 62 -9.53 4.50 -1.07
N ALA A 63 -9.97 3.29 -1.44
CA ALA A 63 -9.19 2.08 -1.23
C ALA A 63 -7.99 2.01 -2.20
N ARG A 64 -8.20 2.39 -3.47
CA ARG A 64 -7.14 2.48 -4.48
C ARG A 64 -6.01 3.41 -4.05
N ARG A 65 -6.33 4.66 -3.70
CA ARG A 65 -5.33 5.64 -3.25
C ARG A 65 -4.59 5.20 -1.97
N ARG A 66 -5.27 4.49 -1.06
CA ARG A 66 -4.63 3.93 0.15
C ARG A 66 -3.67 2.80 -0.19
N LEU A 67 -4.06 1.89 -1.09
CA LEU A 67 -3.20 0.78 -1.53
C LEU A 67 -1.93 1.31 -2.20
N ILE A 68 -2.05 2.24 -3.15
CA ILE A 68 -0.90 2.84 -3.84
C ILE A 68 0.07 3.48 -2.84
N LYS A 69 -0.43 4.28 -1.89
CA LYS A 69 0.43 4.87 -0.84
C LYS A 69 1.16 3.81 -0.01
N MET A 70 0.50 2.69 0.29
CA MET A 70 1.14 1.59 1.00
C MET A 70 2.19 0.88 0.15
N PHE A 71 1.93 0.70 -1.14
CA PHE A 71 2.88 0.09 -2.07
C PHE A 71 4.15 0.93 -2.20
N ASP A 72 4.00 2.25 -2.33
CA ASP A 72 5.14 3.18 -2.32
C ASP A 72 5.92 3.11 -0.99
N ASN A 73 5.23 3.05 0.16
CA ASN A 73 5.89 2.93 1.45
C ASN A 73 6.69 1.62 1.58
N VAL A 74 6.13 0.51 1.10
CA VAL A 74 6.80 -0.79 1.07
C VAL A 74 8.04 -0.75 0.17
N LYS A 75 7.94 -0.15 -1.02
CA LYS A 75 9.06 0.01 -1.96
C LYS A 75 10.19 0.83 -1.34
N GLN A 76 9.86 1.91 -0.62
CA GLN A 76 10.83 2.72 0.12
C GLN A 76 11.49 1.94 1.26
N LYS A 77 10.69 1.23 2.06
CA LYS A 77 11.18 0.39 3.17
C LYS A 77 12.10 -0.74 2.71
N MET A 78 11.80 -1.34 1.56
CA MET A 78 12.56 -2.44 0.97
C MET A 78 13.78 -1.99 0.16
N GLY A 79 13.97 -0.68 -0.03
CA GLY A 79 15.03 -0.15 -0.88
C GLY A 79 14.88 -0.52 -2.36
N LEU A 80 13.66 -0.89 -2.81
CA LEU A 80 13.38 -1.27 -4.19
C LEU A 80 13.08 -0.07 -5.10
N ALA A 81 12.76 1.09 -4.53
CA ALA A 81 12.58 2.31 -5.30
C ALA A 81 13.91 3.08 -5.40
N PRO A 82 14.27 3.63 -6.58
CA PRO A 82 15.22 4.74 -6.61
C PRO A 82 14.67 5.85 -5.69
N PRO A 83 15.52 6.64 -5.03
CA PRO A 83 15.04 7.75 -4.21
C PRO A 83 14.18 8.63 -5.10
N LYS A 84 12.85 8.51 -4.98
CA LYS A 84 11.95 9.59 -5.38
C LYS A 84 12.37 10.71 -4.44
N THR A 85 13.29 11.53 -4.92
CA THR A 85 13.57 12.85 -4.42
C THR A 85 12.21 13.45 -4.08
N GLU A 86 11.99 13.62 -2.77
CA GLU A 86 11.09 14.64 -2.28
C GLU A 86 11.38 15.90 -3.08
N ASP A 87 10.47 16.29 -3.96
CA ASP A 87 10.31 17.68 -4.26
C ASP A 87 8.98 18.04 -3.62
N SER A 88 8.98 18.57 -2.40
CA SER A 88 9.27 20.00 -2.28
C SER A 88 9.75 20.38 -0.88
N ALA A 89 11.04 20.66 -0.76
CA ALA A 89 11.58 21.78 0.03
C ALA A 89 12.99 22.08 -0.51
N PRO A 90 13.53 23.33 -0.55
CA PRO A 90 13.10 24.58 0.11
C PRO A 90 13.30 25.88 -0.73
N THR A 91 12.63 27.00 -0.41
CA THR A 91 13.10 28.39 -0.68
C THR A 91 12.30 29.32 0.26
N ALA A 92 12.82 29.69 1.43
CA ALA A 92 13.71 30.82 1.73
C ALA A 92 12.98 32.17 1.91
N ASP A 93 13.27 32.79 3.06
CA ASP A 93 12.91 34.12 3.59
C ASP A 93 11.48 34.34 4.14
#